data_AF-A0A845Y5R5-F1
#
_entry.id   AF-A0A845Y5R5-F1
#
_cell.length_a   1.000
_cell.length_b   1.000
_cell.length_c   1.000
_cell.angle_alpha   90.00
_cell.angle_beta   90.00
_cell.angle_gamma   90.00
#
_symmetry.space_group_name_H-M   'P 1'
#
loop_
_entity.id
_entity.type
_entity.pdbx_description
1 polymer ?
#
loop_
_entity_poly.entity_id
_entity_poly.type
_entity_poly.pdbx_seq_one_letter_code
_entity_poly.pdbx_strand_id
1 'polypeptide(L)'
;MPVKQSDYETLLAEYSNREAAIALLKKYRPYLEKIPSMRRPDESVITIPLPVVRVRHSKPLGVKNSTNIAALQETVCLPCDVALLMCDPEWKIKMGVEILIFIHRPHEDFSELLTRWRQTQVLLAQEYEWLMPPCYQHILSDGVDQIYPLFVVLPETPQRIQRGLLGATLPFVIESLDSLSQEETPATVSTESPPA
;
A
#
# COMPACT_ATOMS: atom_id res chain seq x y z
N MET A 1 19.88 16.78 -4.81
CA MET A 1 18.91 17.73 -4.20
C MET A 1 18.09 16.93 -3.19
N PRO A 2 17.47 17.53 -2.16
CA PRO A 2 16.50 16.78 -1.35
C PRO A 2 15.29 16.36 -2.19
N VAL A 3 14.64 15.27 -1.82
CA VAL A 3 13.36 14.82 -2.41
C VAL A 3 12.34 15.95 -2.34
N LYS A 4 11.63 16.24 -3.43
CA LYS A 4 10.60 17.28 -3.48
C LYS A 4 9.22 16.70 -3.19
N GLN A 5 8.30 17.54 -2.72
CA GLN A 5 6.90 17.13 -2.53
C GLN A 5 6.28 16.64 -3.83
N SER A 6 6.55 17.32 -4.95
CA SER A 6 6.10 16.89 -6.28
C SER A 6 6.49 15.45 -6.59
N ASP A 7 7.71 15.05 -6.20
CA ASP A 7 8.26 13.75 -6.53
C ASP A 7 7.52 12.64 -5.75
N TYR A 8 7.27 12.90 -4.45
CA TYR A 8 6.44 12.02 -3.62
C TYR A 8 5.00 11.91 -4.16
N GLU A 9 4.36 13.03 -4.50
CA GLU A 9 2.99 13.03 -5.03
C GLU A 9 2.90 12.30 -6.38
N THR A 10 3.90 12.44 -7.24
CA THR A 10 3.99 11.69 -8.50
C THR A 10 4.04 10.18 -8.21
N LEU A 11 4.89 9.72 -7.30
CA LEU A 11 4.96 8.29 -6.95
C LEU A 11 3.68 7.77 -6.29
N LEU A 12 3.05 8.56 -5.42
CA LEU A 12 1.78 8.19 -4.80
C LEU A 12 0.67 8.04 -5.85
N ALA A 13 0.57 8.99 -6.78
CA ALA A 13 -0.38 8.92 -7.88
C ALA A 13 -0.10 7.73 -8.81
N GLU A 14 1.18 7.51 -9.13
CA GLU A 14 1.64 6.41 -9.96
C GLU A 14 1.24 5.05 -9.36
N TYR A 15 1.64 4.76 -8.12
CA TYR A 15 1.34 3.46 -7.50
C TYR A 15 -0.09 3.31 -7.00
N SER A 16 -0.92 4.35 -7.08
CA SER A 16 -2.37 4.22 -6.97
C SER A 16 -2.94 3.46 -8.18
N ASN A 17 -2.27 3.56 -9.34
CA ASN A 17 -2.57 2.76 -10.52
C ASN A 17 -2.03 1.33 -10.34
N ARG A 18 -2.86 0.35 -10.71
CA ARG A 18 -2.55 -1.07 -10.57
C ARG A 18 -1.42 -1.53 -11.47
N GLU A 19 -1.39 -1.09 -12.72
CA GLU A 19 -0.37 -1.47 -13.70
C GLU A 19 1.01 -1.02 -13.22
N ALA A 20 1.10 0.24 -12.77
CA ALA A 20 2.30 0.80 -12.19
C ALA A 20 2.72 0.14 -10.87
N ALA A 21 1.76 -0.19 -9.99
CA ALA A 21 2.05 -0.96 -8.78
C ALA A 21 2.60 -2.36 -9.10
N ILE A 22 2.08 -3.04 -10.13
CA ILE A 22 2.62 -4.32 -10.60
C ILE A 22 4.02 -4.11 -11.21
N ALA A 23 4.23 -3.03 -11.97
CA ALA A 23 5.55 -2.67 -12.51
C ALA A 23 6.58 -2.42 -11.39
N LEU A 24 6.17 -1.81 -10.27
CA LEU A 24 6.99 -1.70 -9.07
C LEU A 24 7.40 -3.06 -8.53
N LEU A 25 6.45 -4.00 -8.42
CA LEU A 25 6.75 -5.37 -7.96
C LEU A 25 7.70 -6.10 -8.91
N LYS A 26 7.69 -5.82 -10.22
CA LYS A 26 8.68 -6.38 -11.15
C LYS A 26 10.11 -5.98 -10.80
N LYS A 27 10.32 -4.81 -10.18
CA LYS A 27 11.61 -4.35 -9.67
C LYS A 27 12.03 -5.07 -8.38
N TYR A 28 11.08 -5.67 -7.66
CA TYR A 28 11.33 -6.50 -6.48
C TYR A 28 10.66 -7.88 -6.59
N ARG A 29 11.32 -8.76 -7.38
CA ARG A 29 10.83 -10.09 -7.75
C ARG A 29 10.26 -10.95 -6.60
N PRO A 30 10.86 -10.99 -5.38
CA PRO A 30 10.31 -11.81 -4.28
C PRO A 30 8.85 -11.50 -3.93
N TYR A 31 8.41 -10.26 -4.17
CA TYR A 31 7.01 -9.86 -3.95
C TYR A 31 6.15 -10.03 -5.20
N LEU A 32 6.71 -9.90 -6.40
CA LEU A 32 6.00 -10.25 -7.64
C LEU A 32 5.51 -11.70 -7.62
N GLU A 33 6.33 -12.60 -7.09
CA GLU A 33 6.01 -14.03 -6.96
C GLU A 33 4.86 -14.31 -5.97
N LYS A 34 4.36 -13.30 -5.26
CA LYS A 34 3.16 -13.39 -4.41
C LYS A 34 1.86 -13.09 -5.16
N ILE A 35 1.90 -12.57 -6.38
CA ILE A 35 0.70 -12.32 -7.18
C ILE A 35 0.04 -13.67 -7.51
N PRO A 36 -1.23 -13.89 -7.13
CA PRO A 36 -1.91 -15.18 -7.31
C PRO A 36 -1.97 -15.66 -8.77
N SER A 37 -2.13 -14.74 -9.73
CA SER A 37 -2.13 -15.07 -11.14
C SER A 37 -1.39 -14.04 -12.00
N MET A 38 -0.26 -14.46 -12.55
CA MET A 38 0.49 -13.68 -13.54
C MET A 38 -0.19 -13.62 -14.92
N ARG A 39 -1.25 -14.42 -15.17
CA ARG A 39 -2.04 -14.34 -16.42
C ARG A 39 -3.06 -13.21 -16.39
N ARG A 40 -3.52 -12.82 -15.20
CA ARG A 40 -4.47 -11.72 -14.97
C ARG A 40 -3.98 -10.89 -13.78
N PRO A 41 -2.78 -10.28 -13.87
CA PRO A 41 -2.20 -9.59 -12.72
C PRO A 41 -3.05 -8.38 -12.31
N ASP A 42 -3.70 -7.72 -13.28
CA ASP A 42 -4.59 -6.59 -13.04
C ASP A 42 -5.90 -6.99 -12.36
N GLU A 43 -6.25 -8.27 -12.34
CA GLU A 43 -7.38 -8.76 -11.53
C GLU A 43 -6.93 -9.38 -10.21
N SER A 44 -5.62 -9.55 -10.03
CA SER A 44 -5.01 -10.24 -8.90
C SER A 44 -4.44 -9.30 -7.83
N VAL A 45 -4.50 -7.98 -8.06
CA VAL A 45 -3.96 -6.95 -7.17
C VAL A 45 -4.97 -5.82 -7.03
N ILE A 46 -5.28 -5.42 -5.80
CA ILE A 46 -6.07 -4.23 -5.50
C ILE A 46 -5.15 -3.20 -4.88
N THR A 47 -5.06 -2.02 -5.48
CA THR A 47 -4.34 -0.87 -4.95
C THR A 47 -5.29 -0.04 -4.08
N ILE A 48 -4.88 0.28 -2.86
CA ILE A 48 -5.61 1.19 -1.96
C ILE A 48 -4.63 2.27 -1.51
N PRO A 49 -4.70 3.48 -2.10
CA PRO A 49 -3.89 4.60 -1.64
C PRO A 49 -4.40 5.13 -0.30
N LEU A 50 -3.46 5.59 0.54
CA LEU A 50 -3.72 6.14 1.88
C LEU A 50 -4.71 5.28 2.68
N PRO A 51 -4.39 4.00 2.89
CA PRO A 51 -5.41 3.02 3.13
C PRO A 51 -5.93 3.08 4.57
N VAL A 52 -7.23 2.85 4.72
CA VAL A 52 -7.96 2.96 5.99
C VAL A 52 -8.45 1.58 6.41
N VAL A 53 -8.33 1.28 7.70
CA VAL A 53 -8.80 0.02 8.29
C VAL A 53 -9.72 0.26 9.47
N ARG A 54 -10.65 -0.66 9.70
CA ARG A 54 -11.40 -0.79 10.93
C ARG A 54 -10.70 -1.80 11.83
N VAL A 55 -10.14 -1.34 12.94
CA VAL A 55 -9.42 -2.16 13.93
C VAL A 55 -10.38 -2.54 15.07
N ARG A 56 -10.37 -3.81 15.47
CA ARG A 56 -11.16 -4.32 16.59
C ARG A 56 -10.26 -4.55 17.79
N HIS A 57 -10.49 -3.75 18.84
CA HIS A 57 -9.75 -3.90 20.09
C HIS A 57 -10.27 -5.08 20.91
N SER A 58 -9.41 -6.07 21.16
CA SER A 58 -9.66 -7.11 22.16
C SER A 58 -9.59 -6.47 23.55
N LYS A 59 -10.70 -6.49 24.31
CA LYS A 59 -10.72 -5.90 25.66
C LYS A 59 -9.68 -6.59 26.56
N PRO A 60 -8.85 -5.86 27.32
CA PRO A 60 -7.98 -6.48 28.31
C PRO A 60 -8.84 -7.22 29.35
N LEU A 61 -8.51 -8.48 29.59
CA LEU A 61 -9.07 -9.35 30.63
C LEU A 61 -8.79 -8.75 32.01
N GLY A 62 -9.60 -7.78 32.45
CA GLY A 62 -9.38 -7.10 33.73
C GLY A 62 -10.52 -6.21 34.24
N VAL A 63 -11.37 -5.67 33.36
CA VAL A 63 -12.47 -4.79 33.79
C VAL A 63 -13.79 -5.55 33.82
N LYS A 64 -14.03 -6.20 34.96
CA LYS A 64 -15.36 -6.67 35.40
C LYS A 64 -16.20 -5.45 35.72
N ASN A 65 -16.88 -4.88 34.74
CA ASN A 65 -18.08 -4.07 34.97
C ASN A 65 -18.99 -4.20 33.76
N SER A 66 -20.23 -4.56 34.08
CA SER A 66 -21.35 -4.95 33.25
C SER A 66 -22.06 -3.75 32.66
N THR A 67 -21.96 -3.56 31.34
CA THR A 67 -22.98 -2.97 30.43
C THR A 67 -22.46 -3.01 28.99
N ASN A 68 -23.23 -3.61 28.07
CA ASN A 68 -23.07 -3.67 26.60
C ASN A 68 -21.65 -3.87 26.02
N ILE A 69 -21.32 -5.14 25.79
CA ILE A 69 -20.09 -5.61 25.15
C ILE A 69 -20.22 -5.39 23.62
N ALA A 70 -19.97 -4.18 23.15
CA ALA A 70 -19.57 -3.96 21.76
C ALA A 70 -18.05 -3.82 21.76
N ALA A 71 -17.35 -4.66 20.98
CA ALA A 71 -15.92 -4.44 20.73
C ALA A 71 -15.74 -2.99 20.22
N LEU A 72 -14.80 -2.24 20.80
CA LEU A 72 -14.54 -0.88 20.35
C LEU A 72 -13.85 -0.97 18.99
N GLN A 73 -14.63 -0.75 17.94
CA GLN A 73 -14.13 -0.62 16.57
C GLN A 73 -13.63 0.80 16.37
N GLU A 74 -12.39 0.94 15.94
CA GLU A 74 -11.79 2.23 15.59
C GLU A 74 -11.45 2.23 14.10
N THR A 75 -11.75 3.32 13.41
CA THR A 75 -11.34 3.48 12.01
C THR A 75 -10.06 4.31 11.96
N VAL A 76 -8.98 3.73 11.45
CA VAL A 76 -7.64 4.32 11.48
C VAL A 76 -7.08 4.35 10.06
N CYS A 77 -6.51 5.50 9.68
CA CYS A 77 -5.68 5.60 8.48
C CYS A 77 -4.30 5.00 8.78
N LEU A 78 -3.87 3.99 8.03
CA LEU A 78 -2.57 3.39 8.24
C LEU A 78 -1.47 4.37 7.83
N PRO A 79 -0.36 4.43 8.58
CA PRO A 79 0.78 5.27 8.23
C PRO A 79 1.62 4.68 7.08
N CYS A 80 1.00 4.07 6.07
CA CYS A 80 1.61 3.64 4.82
C CYS A 80 0.98 4.39 3.64
N ASP A 81 1.64 4.39 2.49
CA ASP A 81 1.21 5.24 1.36
C ASP A 81 0.25 4.51 0.42
N VAL A 82 0.52 3.23 0.13
CA VAL A 82 -0.36 2.38 -0.69
C VAL A 82 -0.37 0.95 -0.12
N ALA A 83 -1.55 0.35 0.01
CA ALA A 83 -1.70 -1.08 0.24
C ALA A 83 -1.98 -1.82 -1.06
N LEU A 84 -1.28 -2.93 -1.28
CA LEU A 84 -1.55 -3.90 -2.34
C LEU A 84 -2.16 -5.15 -1.72
N LEU A 85 -3.44 -5.39 -2.00
CA LEU A 85 -4.12 -6.60 -1.55
C LEU A 85 -4.08 -7.64 -2.67
N MET A 86 -3.53 -8.82 -2.38
CA MET A 86 -3.56 -9.92 -3.32
C MET A 86 -4.98 -10.49 -3.40
N CYS A 87 -5.45 -10.73 -4.62
CA CYS A 87 -6.80 -11.20 -4.90
C CYS A 87 -6.75 -12.41 -5.83
N ASP A 88 -7.59 -13.41 -5.60
CA ASP A 88 -7.81 -14.44 -6.60
C ASP A 88 -8.72 -13.88 -7.71
N PRO A 89 -8.27 -13.84 -8.97
CA PRO A 89 -9.03 -13.22 -10.05
C PRO A 89 -10.27 -14.04 -10.46
N GLU A 90 -10.33 -15.34 -10.15
CA GLU A 90 -11.47 -16.20 -10.46
C GLU A 90 -12.56 -16.06 -9.39
N TRP A 91 -12.15 -16.12 -8.12
CA TRP A 91 -13.07 -16.14 -6.99
C TRP A 91 -13.40 -14.75 -6.44
N LYS A 92 -12.65 -13.72 -6.86
CA LYS A 92 -12.76 -12.33 -6.35
C LYS A 92 -12.67 -12.27 -4.82
N ILE A 93 -11.82 -13.10 -4.24
CA ILE A 93 -11.54 -13.12 -2.80
C ILE A 93 -10.13 -12.61 -2.53
N LYS A 94 -9.99 -11.89 -1.43
CA LYS A 94 -8.69 -11.48 -0.92
C LYS A 94 -7.90 -12.72 -0.46
N MET A 95 -6.61 -12.72 -0.75
CA MET A 95 -5.66 -13.76 -0.38
C MET A 95 -4.87 -13.34 0.87
N GLY A 96 -4.21 -14.31 1.52
CA GLY A 96 -3.48 -14.11 2.78
C GLY A 96 -2.18 -13.29 2.70
N VAL A 97 -1.97 -12.51 1.64
CA VAL A 97 -0.77 -11.69 1.44
C VAL A 97 -1.15 -10.25 1.15
N GLU A 98 -0.52 -9.34 1.87
CA GLU A 98 -0.61 -7.90 1.68
C GLU A 98 0.79 -7.30 1.56
N ILE A 99 0.94 -6.35 0.65
CA ILE A 99 2.18 -5.57 0.52
C ILE A 99 1.85 -4.11 0.82
N LEU A 100 2.56 -3.52 1.78
CA LEU A 100 2.39 -2.12 2.18
C LEU A 100 3.58 -1.31 1.66
N ILE A 101 3.28 -0.32 0.83
CA ILE A 101 4.26 0.54 0.18
C ILE A 101 4.50 1.77 1.06
N PHE A 102 5.79 2.08 1.27
CA PHE A 102 6.27 3.25 1.99
C PHE A 102 7.18 4.06 1.07
N ILE A 103 6.67 5.15 0.53
CA ILE A 103 7.39 6.10 -0.30
C ILE A 103 8.11 7.08 0.61
N HIS A 104 9.40 7.28 0.41
CA HIS A 104 10.19 8.27 1.15
C HIS A 104 9.65 9.69 0.88
N ARG A 105 9.26 10.39 1.96
CA ARG A 105 8.67 11.74 1.89
C ARG A 105 9.75 12.83 1.99
N PRO A 106 9.49 14.06 1.51
CA PRO A 106 10.40 15.18 1.71
C PRO A 106 10.66 15.44 3.19
N HIS A 107 11.92 15.72 3.52
CA HIS A 107 12.39 15.99 4.88
C HIS A 107 12.18 14.83 5.88
N GLU A 108 11.75 13.66 5.41
CA GLU A 108 11.60 12.47 6.25
C GLU A 108 12.98 11.87 6.53
N ASP A 109 13.26 11.56 7.79
CA ASP A 109 14.45 10.84 8.20
C ASP A 109 14.18 9.34 8.37
N PHE A 110 15.25 8.53 8.42
CA PHE A 110 15.15 7.07 8.52
C PHE A 110 14.26 6.62 9.70
N SER A 111 14.37 7.28 10.86
CA SER A 111 13.56 6.95 12.03
C SER A 111 12.07 7.19 11.80
N GLU A 112 11.71 8.23 11.06
CA GLU A 112 10.32 8.58 10.75
C GLU A 112 9.74 7.57 9.76
N LEU A 113 10.47 7.28 8.68
CA LEU A 113 10.12 6.25 7.70
C LEU A 113 9.93 4.87 8.35
N LEU A 114 10.82 4.51 9.27
CA LEU A 114 10.72 3.24 9.99
C LEU A 114 9.57 3.25 11.02
N THR A 115 9.33 4.39 11.67
CA THR A 115 8.23 4.53 12.63
C THR A 115 6.88 4.32 11.95
N ARG A 116 6.70 4.82 10.73
CA ARG A 116 5.52 4.54 9.90
C ARG A 116 5.27 3.05 9.72
N TRP A 117 6.32 2.30 9.37
CA TRP A 117 6.22 0.84 9.28
C TRP A 117 5.85 0.21 10.64
N ARG A 118 6.54 0.58 11.72
CA ARG A 118 6.27 0.01 13.06
C ARG A 118 4.86 0.31 13.56
N GLN A 119 4.37 1.53 13.38
CA GLN A 119 3.00 1.91 13.75
C GLN A 119 1.98 1.12 12.94
N THR A 120 2.22 0.93 11.65
CA THR A 120 1.37 0.08 10.79
C THR A 120 1.32 -1.35 11.33
N GLN A 121 2.48 -1.93 11.69
CA GLN A 121 2.51 -3.27 12.30
C GLN A 121 1.73 -3.34 13.61
N VAL A 122 1.81 -2.32 14.47
CA VAL A 122 1.08 -2.28 15.74
C VAL A 122 -0.44 -2.21 15.50
N LEU A 123 -0.88 -1.39 14.54
CA LEU A 123 -2.29 -1.26 14.19
C LEU A 123 -2.86 -2.56 13.62
N LEU A 124 -2.09 -3.22 12.75
CA LEU A 124 -2.49 -4.47 12.07
C LEU A 124 -2.21 -5.74 12.89
N ALA A 125 -1.64 -5.62 14.09
CA ALA A 125 -1.47 -6.75 15.00
C ALA A 125 -2.80 -7.22 15.63
N GLN A 126 -3.82 -6.38 15.57
CA GLN A 126 -5.17 -6.67 16.03
C GLN A 126 -6.02 -7.19 14.86
N GLU A 127 -7.21 -7.71 15.12
CA GLU A 127 -8.16 -7.97 14.05
C GLU A 127 -8.53 -6.66 13.33
N TYR A 128 -8.38 -6.63 12.02
CA TYR A 128 -8.73 -5.47 11.21
C TYR A 128 -9.50 -5.87 9.95
N GLU A 129 -10.21 -4.90 9.37
CA GLU A 129 -10.93 -5.02 8.10
C GLU A 129 -10.58 -3.79 7.25
N TRP A 130 -10.30 -3.99 5.96
CA TRP A 130 -10.05 -2.85 5.07
C TRP A 130 -11.33 -2.09 4.77
N LEU A 131 -11.24 -0.76 4.76
CA LEU A 131 -12.27 0.07 4.16
C LEU A 131 -12.11 0.03 2.63
N MET A 132 -12.75 -0.94 1.99
CA MET A 132 -12.59 -1.21 0.56
C MET A 132 -13.08 -0.06 -0.32
N PRO A 133 -12.37 0.26 -1.42
CA PRO A 133 -12.88 1.18 -2.45
C PRO A 133 -14.25 0.72 -2.99
N PRO A 134 -15.11 1.64 -3.48
CA PRO A 134 -16.46 1.32 -3.93
C PRO A 134 -16.55 0.15 -4.93
N CYS A 135 -15.60 0.06 -5.87
CA CYS A 135 -15.54 -1.00 -6.87
C CYS A 135 -15.20 -2.40 -6.30
N TYR A 136 -14.72 -2.48 -5.06
CA TYR A 136 -14.30 -3.72 -4.39
C TYR A 136 -15.04 -4.00 -3.08
N GLN A 137 -16.15 -3.29 -2.79
CA GLN A 137 -16.94 -3.48 -1.57
C GLN A 137 -17.48 -4.90 -1.37
N HIS A 138 -17.62 -5.66 -2.46
CA HIS A 138 -18.09 -7.05 -2.44
C HIS A 138 -17.02 -8.05 -1.99
N ILE A 139 -15.77 -7.63 -1.86
CA ILE A 139 -14.64 -8.49 -1.49
C ILE A 139 -14.52 -8.51 0.04
N LEU A 140 -14.51 -9.71 0.63
CA LEU A 140 -14.21 -9.89 2.05
C LEU A 140 -12.78 -9.45 2.33
N SER A 141 -12.62 -8.54 3.28
CA SER A 141 -11.39 -7.77 3.45
C SER A 141 -10.81 -7.81 4.86
N ASP A 142 -11.20 -8.83 5.64
CA ASP A 142 -10.60 -9.13 6.95
C ASP A 142 -9.08 -9.32 6.82
N GLY A 143 -8.34 -8.97 7.87
CA GLY A 143 -6.88 -9.00 7.92
C GLY A 143 -6.26 -10.34 7.52
N VAL A 144 -4.97 -10.32 7.21
CA VAL A 144 -4.27 -11.49 6.65
C VAL A 144 -3.19 -12.05 7.57
N ASP A 145 -2.70 -13.23 7.19
CA ASP A 145 -1.60 -13.92 7.83
C ASP A 145 -0.24 -13.24 7.59
N GLN A 146 -0.03 -12.62 6.41
CA GLN A 146 1.29 -12.14 5.99
C GLN A 146 1.26 -10.72 5.40
N ILE A 147 1.94 -9.80 6.09
CA ILE A 147 2.08 -8.40 5.70
C ILE A 147 3.54 -8.10 5.39
N TYR A 148 3.80 -7.54 4.22
CA TYR A 148 5.13 -7.29 3.71
C TYR A 148 5.35 -5.80 3.44
N PRO A 149 6.36 -5.14 4.05
CA PRO A 149 6.68 -3.77 3.70
C PRO A 149 7.49 -3.73 2.39
N LEU A 150 7.28 -2.72 1.55
CA LEU A 150 8.17 -2.36 0.44
C LEU A 150 8.46 -0.87 0.51
N PHE A 151 9.73 -0.48 0.64
CA PHE A 151 10.11 0.93 0.69
C PHE A 151 10.48 1.43 -0.71
N VAL A 152 9.94 2.56 -1.13
CA VAL A 152 10.31 3.23 -2.38
C VAL A 152 11.13 4.45 -2.04
N VAL A 153 12.36 4.47 -2.50
CA VAL A 153 13.29 5.59 -2.31
C VAL A 153 13.67 6.18 -3.65
N LEU A 154 13.95 7.47 -3.69
CA LEU A 154 14.45 8.15 -4.89
C LEU A 154 15.99 8.20 -4.90
N PRO A 155 16.65 8.39 -6.06
CA PRO A 155 18.09 8.63 -6.15
C PRO A 155 18.60 9.73 -5.21
N GLU A 156 17.76 10.74 -4.96
CA GLU A 156 17.97 11.88 -4.07
C GLU A 156 17.91 11.52 -2.58
N THR A 157 17.41 10.33 -2.24
CA THR A 157 17.22 9.88 -0.86
C THR A 157 18.57 9.83 -0.13
N PRO A 158 18.67 10.43 1.07
CA PRO A 158 19.92 10.41 1.83
C PRO A 158 20.48 8.99 2.04
N GLN A 159 21.79 8.81 1.85
CA GLN A 159 22.45 7.50 1.95
C GLN A 159 22.26 6.86 3.33
N ARG A 160 22.07 7.67 4.38
CA ARG A 160 21.76 7.17 5.74
C ARG A 160 20.46 6.37 5.79
N ILE A 161 19.44 6.74 5.00
CA ILE A 161 18.15 6.03 4.93
C ILE A 161 18.35 4.70 4.21
N GLN A 162 19.02 4.71 3.05
CA GLN A 162 19.34 3.48 2.30
C GLN A 162 20.17 2.50 3.15
N ARG A 163 21.20 3.00 3.84
CA ARG A 163 22.02 2.21 4.77
C ARG A 163 21.21 1.67 5.94
N GLY A 164 20.26 2.45 6.45
CA GLY A 164 19.33 2.02 7.50
C GLY A 164 18.42 0.89 7.05
N LEU A 165 17.83 1.00 5.85
CA LEU A 165 16.98 -0.04 5.24
C LEU A 165 17.78 -1.33 5.01
N LEU A 166 18.99 -1.22 4.44
CA LEU A 166 19.90 -2.36 4.29
C LEU A 166 20.26 -3.02 5.63
N GLY A 167 20.66 -2.21 6.62
CA GLY A 167 21.03 -2.70 7.95
C GLY A 167 19.87 -3.35 8.71
N ALA A 168 18.64 -2.90 8.47
CA ALA A 168 17.42 -3.49 9.01
C ALA A 168 16.89 -4.67 8.18
N THR A 169 17.55 -5.03 7.07
CA THR A 169 17.10 -6.06 6.12
C THR A 169 15.67 -5.79 5.61
N LEU A 170 15.35 -4.50 5.40
CA LEU A 170 14.06 -4.07 4.87
C LEU A 170 14.17 -3.89 3.35
N PRO A 171 13.21 -4.44 2.58
CA PRO A 171 13.31 -4.41 1.13
C PRO A 171 12.93 -3.03 0.60
N PHE A 172 13.73 -2.55 -0.33
CA PHE A 172 13.49 -1.27 -0.98
C PHE A 172 13.87 -1.30 -2.44
N VAL A 173 13.28 -0.38 -3.19
CA VAL A 173 13.56 -0.14 -4.60
C VAL A 173 13.90 1.34 -4.79
N ILE A 174 14.86 1.60 -5.67
CA ILE A 174 15.24 2.96 -6.05
C ILE A 174 14.46 3.31 -7.31
N GLU A 175 13.60 4.32 -7.23
CA GLU A 175 12.72 4.75 -8.32
C GLU A 175 13.20 6.06 -8.93
N SER A 176 13.36 6.09 -10.25
CA SER A 176 13.69 7.31 -10.99
C SER A 176 12.45 7.84 -11.71
N LEU A 177 12.10 9.10 -11.49
CA LEU A 177 10.96 9.73 -12.18
C LEU A 177 11.15 9.81 -13.71
N ASP A 178 12.40 9.85 -14.17
CA ASP A 178 12.72 9.80 -15.60
C ASP A 178 12.28 8.47 -16.25
N SER A 179 12.17 7.41 -15.45
CA SER A 179 11.70 6.10 -15.94
C SER A 179 10.17 5.98 -16.00
N LEU A 180 9.43 6.85 -15.32
CA LEU A 180 7.96 6.84 -15.31
C LEU A 180 7.38 7.57 -16.53
N SER A 181 8.10 8.55 -17.08
CA SER A 181 7.66 9.33 -18.24
C SER A 181 7.80 8.61 -19.59
N GLN A 182 8.26 7.35 -19.61
CA GLN A 182 8.41 6.54 -20.83
C GLN A 182 7.26 5.57 -21.10
N GLU A 183 6.26 5.45 -20.21
CA GLU A 183 5.04 4.69 -20.49
C GLU A 183 3.92 5.62 -21.01
N GLU A 184 3.32 5.20 -22.12
CA GLU A 184 2.60 6.00 -23.11
C GLU A 184 1.40 6.82 -22.57
N THR A 185 1.29 8.05 -23.05
CA THR A 185 0.04 8.82 -23.07
C THR A 185 -1.09 8.02 -23.71
N PRO A 186 -2.20 7.68 -23.02
CA PRO A 186 -3.41 7.27 -23.72
C PRO A 186 -4.00 8.50 -24.40
N ALA A 187 -4.29 8.32 -25.69
CA ALA A 187 -4.82 9.35 -26.57
C ALA A 187 -6.04 10.08 -25.96
N THR A 188 -6.01 11.39 -26.14
CA THR A 188 -7.08 12.35 -25.94
C THR A 188 -8.46 11.74 -26.19
N VAL A 189 -9.30 11.67 -25.16
CA VAL A 189 -10.75 11.50 -25.36
C VAL A 189 -11.26 12.79 -25.98
N SER A 190 -11.34 12.81 -27.30
CA SER A 190 -12.12 13.80 -28.04
C SER A 190 -13.59 13.60 -27.66
N THR A 191 -14.13 14.50 -26.84
CA THR A 191 -15.58 14.68 -26.71
C THR A 191 -16.12 15.12 -28.06
N GLU A 192 -16.64 14.16 -28.81
CA GLU A 192 -17.51 14.40 -29.95
C GLU A 192 -18.84 14.93 -29.40
N SER A 193 -19.13 16.21 -29.64
CA SER A 193 -20.46 16.78 -29.38
C SER A 193 -21.47 16.13 -30.33
N PRO A 194 -22.64 15.67 -29.85
CA PRO A 194 -23.64 15.07 -30.72
C PRO A 194 -24.31 16.14 -31.62
N PRO A 195 -24.74 15.78 -32.84
CA PRO A 195 -25.41 16.71 -33.74
C PRO A 195 -26.92 16.83 -33.46
N ALA A 196 -27.41 18.05 -33.69
CA ALA A 196 -28.78 18.56 -33.79
C ALA A 196 -29.59 18.73 -32.50
#